data_AF-A0AAE1WN92-F1
#
_entry.id   AF-A0AAE1WN92-F1
#
_cell.length_a   1.000
_cell.length_b   1.000
_cell.length_c   1.000
_cell.angle_alpha   90.00
_cell.angle_beta   90.00
_cell.angle_gamma   90.00
#
_symmetry.space_group_name_H-M   'P 1'
#
loop_
_entity.id
_entity.type
_entity.pdbx_description
1 polymer ?
#
loop_
_entity_poly.entity_id
_entity_poly.type
_entity_poly.pdbx_seq_one_letter_code
_entity_poly.pdbx_strand_id
1 'polypeptide(L)'
;MEDDDPVASGSEYESEDVKLSEPSKTAVYNEDGLLDKLGDISWPENVDFQHKLSVDIDQEQELDVNDDLTRELAFYTQALEGARQAFMKFQSKGLPFLRPSDYYAEMVKSDAHMEKVKGRLLAEKRKIEEAEERRKARENKKLAKEIQVQKQKERAKQKKEEIESVKNWRKQRKQSGFAGGDKDGDFSLAFEDGKSFERSSKKRPGVAPGDRSGGKAKQGGGKGKKGFDKKRKDRDYRDSKFGFGGKKGLKKQNTSETTNDFRAFNKSNFRMQKKQKV
;
A
#
# COMPACT_ATOMS: atom_id res chain seq x y z
N MET A 1 3.52 -42.77 -18.37
CA MET A 1 2.18 -42.19 -18.58
C MET A 1 2.40 -40.71 -18.47
N GLU A 2 2.73 -40.13 -19.62
CA GLU A 2 2.89 -38.70 -19.82
C GLU A 2 1.47 -38.12 -19.82
N ASP A 3 1.19 -37.20 -18.90
CA ASP A 3 -0.05 -36.45 -18.90
C ASP A 3 0.28 -35.08 -19.51
N ASP A 4 -0.07 -34.95 -20.80
CA ASP A 4 -0.06 -33.73 -21.60
C ASP A 4 -0.98 -32.66 -20.97
N ASP A 5 -0.41 -31.51 -20.62
CA ASP A 5 -1.14 -30.29 -20.31
C ASP A 5 -1.76 -29.72 -21.62
N PRO A 6 -3.10 -29.60 -21.75
CA PRO A 6 -3.68 -28.94 -22.90
C PRO A 6 -3.44 -27.43 -22.79
N VAL A 7 -2.58 -26.93 -23.68
CA VAL A 7 -2.35 -25.52 -23.95
C VAL A 7 -3.70 -24.84 -24.20
N ALA A 8 -4.08 -23.94 -23.29
CA ALA A 8 -5.24 -23.07 -23.45
C ALA A 8 -5.07 -22.26 -24.73
N SER A 9 -5.82 -22.67 -25.76
CA SER A 9 -6.00 -21.96 -27.02
C SER A 9 -6.40 -20.52 -26.72
N GLY A 10 -5.48 -19.59 -26.97
CA GLY A 10 -5.79 -18.17 -27.01
C GLY A 10 -6.77 -17.97 -28.16
N SER A 11 -8.00 -17.59 -27.83
CA SER A 11 -8.92 -17.04 -28.81
C SER A 11 -8.33 -15.72 -29.31
N GLU A 12 -7.55 -15.80 -30.39
CA GLU A 12 -7.30 -14.66 -31.26
C GLU A 12 -8.66 -14.20 -31.77
N TYR A 13 -9.16 -13.12 -31.17
CA TYR A 13 -10.18 -12.31 -31.78
C TYR A 13 -9.47 -11.64 -32.97
N GLU A 14 -9.49 -12.29 -34.13
CA GLU A 14 -9.24 -11.57 -35.38
C GLU A 14 -10.28 -10.45 -35.42
N SER A 15 -9.80 -9.23 -35.23
CA SER A 15 -10.52 -8.05 -35.69
C SER A 15 -10.67 -8.23 -37.19
N GLU A 16 -11.80 -8.76 -37.63
CA GLU A 16 -12.26 -8.57 -39.00
C GLU A 16 -12.38 -7.06 -39.19
N ASP A 17 -11.29 -6.44 -39.62
CA ASP A 17 -11.27 -5.07 -40.10
C ASP A 17 -12.22 -5.05 -41.30
N VAL A 18 -13.48 -4.71 -41.03
CA VAL A 18 -14.48 -4.45 -42.07
C VAL A 18 -13.86 -3.37 -42.95
N LYS A 19 -13.40 -3.76 -44.14
CA LYS A 19 -12.86 -2.83 -45.14
C LYS A 19 -13.92 -1.78 -45.41
N LEU A 20 -13.71 -0.59 -44.84
CA LEU A 20 -14.47 0.60 -45.18
C LEU A 20 -14.34 0.78 -46.69
N SER A 21 -15.46 0.95 -47.39
CA SER A 21 -15.47 1.25 -48.82
C SER A 21 -14.60 2.48 -49.07
N GLU A 22 -13.59 2.35 -49.95
CA GLU A 22 -12.76 3.49 -50.30
C GLU A 22 -13.64 4.64 -50.80
N PRO A 23 -13.49 5.86 -50.25
CA PRO A 23 -14.28 6.99 -50.70
C PRO A 23 -14.00 7.22 -52.19
N SER A 24 -15.05 7.41 -52.99
CA SER A 24 -14.89 7.68 -54.41
C SER A 24 -13.97 8.89 -54.61
N LYS A 25 -13.02 8.81 -55.55
CA LYS A 25 -12.04 9.88 -55.84
C LYS A 25 -12.68 11.22 -56.26
N THR A 26 -14.00 11.22 -56.52
CA THR A 26 -14.86 12.35 -56.83
C THR A 26 -15.86 12.64 -55.71
N ALA A 27 -15.44 12.54 -54.45
CA ALA A 27 -16.25 12.99 -53.31
C ALA A 27 -16.29 14.52 -53.30
N VAL A 28 -17.19 15.09 -54.11
CA VAL A 28 -17.60 16.49 -54.03
C VAL A 28 -18.52 16.60 -52.81
N TYR A 29 -18.32 17.64 -51.99
CA TYR A 29 -19.20 17.95 -50.86
C TYR A 29 -20.61 18.28 -51.38
N ASN A 30 -21.48 17.28 -51.41
CA ASN A 30 -22.87 17.40 -51.87
C ASN A 30 -23.78 17.66 -50.67
N GLU A 31 -23.97 18.95 -50.35
CA GLU A 31 -24.82 19.39 -49.24
C GLU A 31 -26.27 18.92 -49.41
N ASP A 32 -26.84 19.07 -50.61
CA ASP A 32 -28.24 18.72 -50.89
C ASP A 32 -28.52 17.23 -50.67
N GLY A 33 -27.61 16.36 -51.13
CA GLY A 33 -27.73 14.92 -50.92
C GLY A 33 -27.58 14.50 -49.45
N LEU A 34 -26.75 15.22 -48.68
CA LEU A 34 -26.62 14.98 -47.23
C LEU A 34 -27.88 15.40 -46.47
N LEU A 35 -28.50 16.52 -46.85
CA LEU A 35 -29.76 16.97 -46.25
C LEU A 35 -30.93 16.05 -46.58
N ASP A 36 -31.01 15.53 -47.81
CA ASP A 36 -32.03 14.55 -48.22
C ASP A 36 -31.92 13.27 -47.38
N LYS A 37 -30.68 12.75 -47.22
CA LYS A 37 -30.42 11.57 -46.37
C LYS A 37 -30.64 11.84 -44.89
N LEU A 38 -30.34 13.05 -44.42
CA LEU A 38 -30.66 13.44 -43.05
C LEU A 38 -32.17 13.44 -42.82
N GLY A 39 -32.96 13.92 -43.79
CA GLY A 39 -34.42 13.84 -43.77
C GLY A 39 -34.91 12.40 -43.61
N ASP A 40 -34.39 11.48 -44.41
CA ASP A 40 -34.73 10.05 -44.36
C ASP A 40 -34.46 9.39 -42.98
N ILE A 41 -33.40 9.82 -42.29
CA ILE A 41 -32.89 9.18 -41.05
C ILE A 41 -33.35 9.93 -39.78
N SER A 42 -33.72 11.21 -39.90
CA SER A 42 -34.00 12.08 -38.77
C SER A 42 -35.14 11.56 -37.89
N TRP A 43 -35.00 11.75 -36.58
CA TRP A 43 -36.07 11.46 -35.64
C TRP A 43 -37.19 12.49 -35.79
N PRO A 44 -38.47 12.08 -35.69
CA PRO A 44 -39.57 13.04 -35.65
C PRO A 44 -39.45 13.97 -34.43
N GLU A 45 -39.87 15.22 -34.57
CA GLU A 45 -39.71 16.26 -33.54
C GLU A 45 -40.42 15.92 -32.21
N ASN A 46 -41.49 15.12 -32.27
CA ASN A 46 -42.33 14.78 -31.11
C ASN A 46 -41.90 13.50 -30.37
N VAL A 47 -40.69 13.00 -30.58
CA VAL A 47 -40.21 11.78 -29.92
C VAL A 47 -39.87 12.04 -28.47
N ASP A 48 -40.40 11.18 -27.61
CA ASP A 48 -40.15 11.23 -26.18
C ASP A 48 -38.65 11.01 -25.88
N PHE A 49 -38.10 11.77 -24.93
CA PHE A 49 -36.67 11.70 -24.59
C PHE A 49 -36.19 10.29 -24.20
N GLN A 50 -37.09 9.43 -23.70
CA GLN A 50 -36.78 8.04 -23.35
C GLN A 50 -36.35 7.19 -24.55
N HIS A 51 -36.76 7.56 -25.76
CA HIS A 51 -36.37 6.90 -26.99
C HIS A 51 -35.07 7.48 -27.57
N LYS A 52 -34.87 8.80 -27.45
CA LYS A 52 -33.66 9.49 -27.94
C LYS A 52 -32.44 9.18 -27.07
N LEU A 53 -32.57 9.31 -25.75
CA LEU A 53 -31.50 9.15 -24.73
C LEU A 53 -30.17 9.86 -25.02
N SER A 54 -30.12 10.78 -25.99
CA SER A 54 -28.95 11.59 -26.30
C SER A 54 -29.14 13.03 -25.83
N VAL A 55 -28.04 13.59 -25.34
CA VAL A 55 -27.93 14.96 -24.87
C VAL A 55 -26.77 15.58 -25.63
N ASP A 56 -27.08 16.61 -26.39
CA ASP A 56 -26.13 17.34 -27.20
C ASP A 56 -25.59 18.49 -26.34
N ILE A 57 -24.26 18.61 -26.21
CA ILE A 57 -23.60 19.63 -25.40
C ILE A 57 -22.61 20.36 -26.30
N ASP A 58 -22.85 21.64 -26.48
CA ASP A 58 -21.96 22.52 -27.23
C ASP A 58 -20.78 22.87 -26.33
N GLN A 59 -19.60 22.33 -26.66
CA GLN A 59 -18.35 22.69 -26.01
C GLN A 59 -17.59 23.70 -26.87
N GLU A 60 -17.52 24.94 -26.39
CA GLU A 60 -16.79 26.02 -27.07
C GLU A 60 -15.30 26.08 -26.67
N GLN A 61 -14.79 25.11 -25.90
CA GLN A 61 -13.40 25.12 -25.47
C GLN A 61 -12.47 24.66 -26.58
N GLU A 62 -11.62 25.59 -27.04
CA GLU A 62 -10.44 25.25 -27.84
C GLU A 62 -9.44 24.49 -26.97
N LEU A 63 -9.24 23.21 -27.28
CA LEU A 63 -8.30 22.33 -26.58
C LEU A 63 -7.10 22.03 -27.48
N ASP A 64 -5.91 22.02 -26.90
CA ASP A 64 -4.73 21.50 -27.59
C ASP A 64 -4.85 19.97 -27.71
N VAL A 65 -4.88 19.48 -28.94
CA VAL A 65 -5.03 18.05 -29.27
C VAL A 65 -3.88 17.21 -28.71
N ASN A 66 -2.71 17.82 -28.46
CA ASN A 66 -1.53 17.10 -27.99
C ASN A 66 -1.44 16.96 -26.47
N ASP A 67 -2.20 17.75 -25.72
CA ASP A 67 -2.25 17.65 -24.25
C ASP A 67 -3.36 16.70 -23.83
N ASP A 68 -2.97 15.45 -23.57
CA ASP A 68 -3.90 14.39 -23.22
C ASP A 68 -4.62 14.66 -21.89
N LEU A 69 -3.97 15.27 -20.90
CA LEU A 69 -4.58 15.47 -19.58
C LEU A 69 -5.74 16.44 -19.66
N THR A 70 -5.56 17.57 -20.34
CA THR A 70 -6.61 18.58 -20.49
C THR A 70 -7.73 18.09 -21.40
N ARG A 71 -7.39 17.34 -22.45
CA ARG A 71 -8.38 16.70 -23.32
C ARG A 71 -9.23 15.67 -22.58
N GLU A 72 -8.63 14.77 -21.80
CA GLU A 72 -9.37 13.79 -21.00
C GLU A 72 -10.26 14.45 -19.94
N LEU A 73 -9.81 15.56 -19.34
CA LEU A 73 -10.63 16.35 -18.43
C LEU A 73 -11.84 16.96 -19.12
N ALA A 74 -11.69 17.46 -20.36
CA ALA A 74 -12.80 18.01 -21.12
C ALA A 74 -13.84 16.95 -21.52
N PHE A 75 -13.39 15.76 -21.94
CA PHE A 75 -14.28 14.62 -22.20
C PHE A 75 -15.03 14.20 -20.93
N TYR A 76 -14.32 14.18 -19.79
CA TYR A 76 -14.92 13.88 -18.51
C TYR A 76 -15.98 14.91 -18.10
N THR A 77 -15.71 16.21 -18.25
CA THR A 77 -16.68 17.27 -17.91
C THR A 77 -17.89 17.23 -18.84
N GLN A 78 -17.70 16.97 -20.14
CA GLN A 78 -18.79 16.78 -21.11
C GLN A 78 -19.72 15.66 -20.67
N ALA A 79 -19.16 14.48 -20.40
CA ALA A 79 -19.93 13.30 -20.02
C ALA A 79 -20.66 13.51 -18.69
N LEU A 80 -20.01 14.19 -17.74
CA LEU A 80 -20.57 14.50 -16.44
C LEU A 80 -21.77 15.46 -16.56
N GLU A 81 -21.64 16.52 -17.36
CA GLU A 81 -22.74 17.45 -17.62
C GLU A 81 -23.91 16.76 -18.33
N GLY A 82 -23.63 15.92 -19.33
CA GLY A 82 -24.65 15.14 -20.04
C GLY A 82 -25.41 14.21 -19.11
N ALA A 83 -24.68 13.52 -18.23
CA ALA A 83 -25.28 12.66 -17.21
C ALA A 83 -26.15 13.46 -16.23
N ARG A 84 -25.74 14.67 -15.82
CA ARG A 84 -26.55 15.54 -14.96
C ARG A 84 -27.83 15.99 -15.64
N GLN A 85 -27.75 16.46 -16.89
CA GLN A 85 -28.93 16.89 -17.64
C GLN A 85 -29.90 15.73 -17.86
N ALA A 86 -29.39 14.55 -18.22
CA ALA A 86 -30.20 13.34 -18.33
C ALA A 86 -30.85 12.97 -16.99
N PHE A 87 -30.10 13.01 -15.89
CA PHE A 87 -30.64 12.73 -14.56
C PHE A 87 -31.82 13.64 -14.20
N MET A 88 -31.72 14.95 -14.46
CA MET A 88 -32.83 15.88 -14.19
C MET A 88 -34.07 15.57 -15.04
N LYS A 89 -33.88 15.18 -16.31
CA LYS A 89 -34.98 14.75 -17.20
C LYS A 89 -35.64 13.45 -16.72
N PHE A 90 -34.89 12.51 -16.16
CA PHE A 90 -35.45 11.28 -15.59
C PHE A 90 -36.17 11.53 -14.28
N GLN A 91 -35.63 12.40 -13.44
CA GLN A 91 -36.22 12.77 -12.16
C GLN A 91 -37.56 13.49 -12.35
N SER A 92 -37.66 14.42 -13.32
CA SER A 92 -38.92 15.10 -13.63
C SER A 92 -40.01 14.14 -14.13
N LYS A 93 -39.62 13.07 -14.83
CA LYS A 93 -40.51 11.98 -15.25
C LYS A 93 -40.77 10.92 -14.18
N GLY A 94 -40.14 11.02 -13.01
CA GLY A 94 -40.28 10.05 -11.91
C GLY A 94 -39.70 8.67 -12.20
N LEU A 95 -38.73 8.56 -13.11
CA LEU A 95 -38.11 7.28 -13.46
C LEU A 95 -36.88 6.96 -12.59
N PRO A 96 -36.67 5.67 -12.23
CA PRO A 96 -35.48 5.25 -11.50
C PRO A 96 -34.24 5.33 -12.41
N PHE A 97 -33.23 6.09 -11.96
CA PHE A 97 -31.97 6.26 -12.70
C PHE A 97 -30.80 5.47 -12.10
N LEU A 98 -30.73 5.45 -10.76
CA LEU A 98 -29.63 4.79 -10.06
C LEU A 98 -29.86 3.28 -9.97
N ARG A 99 -28.82 2.50 -10.27
CA ARG A 99 -28.83 1.06 -10.04
C ARG A 99 -28.94 0.78 -8.54
N PRO A 100 -29.97 0.03 -8.09
CA PRO A 100 -30.05 -0.42 -6.69
C PRO A 100 -28.88 -1.34 -6.35
N SER A 101 -28.35 -1.23 -5.14
CA SER A 101 -27.22 -2.06 -4.68
C SER A 101 -27.55 -3.55 -4.60
N ASP A 102 -28.83 -3.89 -4.45
CA ASP A 102 -29.34 -5.25 -4.33
C ASP A 102 -29.76 -5.86 -5.69
N TYR A 103 -29.60 -5.11 -6.79
CA TYR A 103 -29.93 -5.60 -8.12
C TYR A 103 -28.71 -6.26 -8.78
N TYR A 104 -28.69 -7.59 -8.72
CA TYR A 104 -27.67 -8.44 -9.34
C TYR A 104 -28.09 -8.85 -10.75
N ALA A 105 -27.46 -8.23 -11.75
CA ALA A 105 -27.60 -8.57 -13.16
C ALA A 105 -26.20 -8.72 -13.77
N GLU A 106 -26.12 -9.32 -14.96
CA GLU A 106 -24.87 -9.45 -15.69
C GLU A 106 -24.28 -8.07 -16.02
N MET A 107 -23.01 -7.89 -15.68
CA MET A 107 -22.26 -6.66 -15.93
C MET A 107 -21.33 -6.86 -17.12
N VAL A 108 -21.01 -5.78 -17.82
CA VAL A 108 -20.09 -5.80 -18.98
C VAL A 108 -18.74 -6.47 -18.66
N LYS A 109 -18.26 -6.35 -17.42
CA LYS A 109 -17.04 -7.00 -16.94
C LYS A 109 -17.36 -7.98 -15.82
N SER A 110 -16.75 -9.16 -15.86
CA SER A 110 -16.92 -10.18 -14.83
C SER A 110 -16.27 -9.79 -13.50
N ASP A 111 -16.81 -10.31 -12.40
CA ASP A 111 -16.28 -10.06 -11.05
C ASP A 111 -14.83 -10.54 -10.90
N ALA A 112 -14.49 -11.67 -11.52
CA ALA A 112 -13.12 -12.17 -11.55
C ALA A 112 -12.13 -11.20 -12.24
N HIS A 113 -12.58 -10.46 -13.26
CA HIS A 113 -11.78 -9.41 -13.87
C HIS A 113 -11.65 -8.21 -12.92
N MET A 114 -12.74 -7.76 -12.31
CA MET A 114 -12.74 -6.63 -11.39
C MET A 114 -11.93 -6.88 -10.12
N GLU A 115 -11.88 -8.12 -9.63
CA GLU A 115 -11.02 -8.52 -8.52
C GLU A 115 -9.53 -8.34 -8.86
N LYS A 116 -9.11 -8.69 -10.09
CA LYS A 116 -7.74 -8.46 -10.57
C LYS A 116 -7.40 -6.97 -10.63
N VAL A 117 -8.32 -6.14 -11.14
CA VAL A 117 -8.14 -4.68 -11.18
C VAL A 117 -8.01 -4.11 -9.78
N LYS A 118 -8.90 -4.49 -8.86
CA LYS A 118 -8.86 -4.07 -7.45
C LYS A 118 -7.56 -4.51 -6.77
N GLY A 119 -7.09 -5.73 -7.04
CA GLY A 119 -5.82 -6.24 -6.55
C GLY A 119 -4.62 -5.38 -6.99
N ARG A 120 -4.59 -4.94 -8.26
CA ARG A 120 -3.54 -4.04 -8.77
C ARG A 120 -3.58 -2.68 -8.09
N LEU A 121 -4.76 -2.07 -7.96
CA LEU A 121 -4.93 -0.77 -7.30
C LEU A 121 -4.48 -0.80 -5.83
N LEU A 122 -4.84 -1.85 -5.09
CA LEU A 122 -4.40 -2.01 -3.69
C LEU A 122 -2.89 -2.23 -3.60
N ALA A 123 -2.28 -2.96 -4.54
CA ALA A 123 -0.84 -3.14 -4.58
C ALA A 123 -0.10 -1.82 -4.87
N GLU A 124 -0.61 -0.98 -5.76
CA GLU A 124 -0.06 0.35 -6.05
C GLU A 124 -0.17 1.28 -4.85
N LYS A 125 -1.35 1.35 -4.21
CA LYS A 125 -1.54 2.13 -2.98
C LYS A 125 -0.54 1.73 -1.89
N ARG A 126 -0.38 0.41 -1.65
CA ARG A 126 0.58 -0.10 -0.68
C ARG A 126 2.02 0.28 -1.02
N LYS A 127 2.41 0.27 -2.30
CA LYS A 127 3.75 0.69 -2.74
C LYS A 127 3.99 2.18 -2.45
N ILE A 128 2.99 3.03 -2.70
CA ILE A 128 3.05 4.47 -2.41
C ILE A 128 3.17 4.70 -0.91
N GLU A 129 2.30 4.08 -0.11
CA GLU A 129 2.33 4.17 1.36
C GLU A 129 3.69 3.72 1.92
N GLU A 130 4.23 2.60 1.46
CA GLU A 130 5.53 2.11 1.90
C GLU A 130 6.68 3.06 1.49
N ALA A 131 6.59 3.69 0.31
CA ALA A 131 7.56 4.70 -0.12
C ALA A 131 7.49 5.96 0.76
N GLU A 132 6.29 6.42 1.09
CA GLU A 132 6.06 7.54 2.00
C GLU A 132 6.53 7.25 3.42
N GLU A 133 6.18 6.09 3.97
CA GLU A 133 6.64 5.65 5.29
C GLU A 133 8.17 5.56 5.35
N ARG A 134 8.79 5.05 4.29
CA ARG A 134 10.26 5.01 4.17
C ARG A 134 10.85 6.41 4.11
N ARG A 135 10.23 7.37 3.42
CA ARG A 135 10.66 8.78 3.40
C ARG A 135 10.53 9.42 4.78
N LYS A 136 9.37 9.28 5.43
CA LYS A 136 9.10 9.75 6.80
C LYS A 136 10.09 9.15 7.80
N ALA A 137 10.38 7.85 7.71
CA ALA A 137 11.37 7.19 8.56
C ALA A 137 12.80 7.73 8.36
N ARG A 138 13.17 8.10 7.14
CA ARG A 138 14.48 8.74 6.86
C ARG A 138 14.53 10.16 7.44
N GLU A 139 13.47 10.95 7.28
CA GLU A 139 13.36 12.31 7.83
C GLU A 139 13.39 12.28 9.37
N ASN A 140 12.62 11.38 9.98
CA ASN A 140 12.62 11.16 11.42
C ASN A 140 14.01 10.75 11.95
N LYS A 141 14.76 9.90 11.22
CA LYS A 141 16.13 9.54 11.61
C LYS A 141 17.11 10.71 11.52
N LYS A 142 16.96 11.59 10.51
CA LYS A 142 17.77 12.81 10.39
C LYS A 142 17.51 13.77 11.56
N LEU A 143 16.24 14.00 11.88
CA LEU A 143 15.83 14.93 12.94
C LEU A 143 15.96 14.35 14.35
N ALA A 144 16.02 13.02 14.51
CA ALA A 144 16.04 12.37 15.82
C ALA A 144 17.16 12.88 16.75
N LYS A 145 18.37 13.11 16.21
CA LYS A 145 19.50 13.62 16.99
C LYS A 145 19.28 15.06 17.44
N GLU A 146 18.79 15.91 16.55
CA GLU A 146 18.49 17.30 16.87
C GLU A 146 17.35 17.41 17.89
N ILE A 147 16.27 16.66 17.68
CA ILE A 147 15.14 16.58 18.62
C ILE A 147 15.61 16.09 19.99
N GLN A 148 16.51 15.09 20.05
CA GLN A 148 17.05 14.60 21.32
C GLN A 148 17.84 15.68 22.06
N VAL A 149 18.69 16.42 21.36
CA VAL A 149 19.47 17.53 21.94
C VAL A 149 18.55 18.67 22.38
N GLN A 150 17.58 19.07 21.55
CA GLN A 150 16.60 20.11 21.88
C GLN A 150 15.79 19.73 23.13
N LYS A 151 15.27 18.49 23.20
CA LYS A 151 14.55 17.99 24.38
C LYS A 151 15.41 17.97 25.65
N GLN A 152 16.70 17.66 25.55
CA GLN A 152 17.61 17.72 26.70
C GLN A 152 17.83 19.17 27.17
N LYS A 153 18.02 20.11 26.23
CA LYS A 153 18.13 21.54 26.53
C LYS A 153 16.86 22.09 27.17
N GLU A 154 15.70 21.73 26.64
CA GLU A 154 14.39 22.13 27.16
C GLU A 154 14.17 21.59 28.57
N ARG A 155 14.42 20.29 28.81
CA ARG A 155 14.36 19.71 30.17
C ARG A 155 15.33 20.37 31.15
N ALA A 156 16.53 20.72 30.70
CA ALA A 156 17.49 21.43 31.54
C ALA A 156 17.01 22.85 31.86
N LYS A 157 16.39 23.54 30.90
CA LYS A 157 15.79 24.87 31.09
C LYS A 157 14.60 24.80 32.07
N GLN A 158 13.67 23.87 31.87
CA GLN A 158 12.53 23.63 32.77
C GLN A 158 12.99 23.36 34.21
N LYS A 159 14.00 22.48 34.41
CA LYS A 159 14.57 22.23 35.74
C LYS A 159 15.18 23.49 36.37
N LYS A 160 15.83 24.35 35.58
CA LYS A 160 16.37 25.61 36.10
C LYS A 160 15.25 26.56 36.51
N GLU A 161 14.23 26.72 35.67
CA GLU A 161 13.05 27.53 35.96
C GLU A 161 12.30 27.03 37.20
N GLU A 162 12.16 25.71 37.37
CA GLU A 162 11.59 25.08 38.58
C GLU A 162 12.47 25.33 39.82
N ILE A 163 13.79 25.22 39.72
CA ILE A 163 14.68 25.52 40.84
C ILE A 163 14.63 27.00 41.21
N GLU A 164 14.57 27.89 40.22
CA GLU A 164 14.45 29.33 40.41
C GLU A 164 13.11 29.71 41.03
N SER A 165 11.99 29.12 40.59
CA SER A 165 10.68 29.34 41.20
C SER A 165 10.65 28.86 42.65
N VAL A 166 11.22 27.69 42.97
CA VAL A 166 11.35 27.19 44.34
C VAL A 166 12.28 28.08 45.18
N LYS A 167 13.41 28.56 44.63
CA LYS A 167 14.29 29.51 45.33
C LYS A 167 13.60 30.83 45.60
N ASN A 168 12.85 31.36 44.64
CA ASN A 168 12.07 32.57 44.78
C ASN A 168 10.99 32.38 45.85
N TRP A 169 10.28 31.25 45.86
CA TRP A 169 9.32 30.92 46.91
C TRP A 169 9.97 30.78 48.29
N ARG A 170 11.15 30.13 48.40
CA ARG A 170 11.94 30.07 49.65
C ARG A 170 12.39 31.46 50.12
N LYS A 171 12.83 32.34 49.21
CA LYS A 171 13.19 33.73 49.53
C LYS A 171 11.97 34.52 49.99
N GLN A 172 10.84 34.38 49.30
CA GLN A 172 9.59 35.05 49.64
C GLN A 172 9.05 34.57 51.01
N ARG A 173 9.16 33.27 51.33
CA ARG A 173 8.84 32.72 52.65
C ARG A 173 9.75 33.24 53.77
N LYS A 174 11.04 33.45 53.49
CA LYS A 174 11.97 34.10 54.42
C LYS A 174 11.65 35.58 54.61
N GLN A 175 11.25 36.29 53.55
CA GLN A 175 10.89 37.71 53.60
C GLN A 175 9.51 37.95 54.23
N SER A 176 8.56 37.01 54.12
CA SER A 176 7.23 37.10 54.74
C SER A 176 7.23 36.80 56.25
N GLY A 177 8.40 36.70 56.90
CA GLY A 177 8.52 36.70 58.36
C GLY A 177 8.05 35.43 59.08
N PHE A 178 7.99 34.27 58.42
CA PHE A 178 7.75 33.01 59.15
C PHE A 178 9.01 32.63 59.94
N ALA A 179 8.97 32.87 61.26
CA ALA A 179 10.06 32.70 62.20
C ALA A 179 10.58 31.25 62.29
N GLY A 180 11.87 31.13 62.61
CA GLY A 180 12.63 29.88 62.61
C GLY A 180 12.15 28.84 63.61
N GLY A 181 12.36 27.58 63.21
CA GLY A 181 12.52 26.44 64.10
C GLY A 181 13.85 25.79 63.77
N ASP A 182 14.78 25.86 64.70
CA ASP A 182 16.11 25.26 64.69
C ASP A 182 16.12 23.81 64.22
N LYS A 183 17.06 23.52 63.31
CA LYS A 183 18.09 22.48 63.40
C LYS A 183 18.52 22.10 61.99
N ASP A 184 19.76 21.67 61.90
CA ASP A 184 20.24 20.65 60.99
C ASP A 184 19.35 19.40 61.05
N GLY A 185 18.11 19.53 60.57
CA GLY A 185 17.26 18.44 60.18
C GLY A 185 17.84 17.92 58.89
N ASP A 186 18.90 17.12 59.02
CA ASP A 186 18.91 15.80 58.43
C ASP A 186 17.47 15.42 58.03
N PHE A 187 17.11 15.64 56.77
CA PHE A 187 16.06 14.86 56.15
C PHE A 187 16.65 13.45 55.96
N SER A 188 17.04 12.82 57.07
CA SER A 188 16.60 11.45 57.30
C SER A 188 15.09 11.54 57.34
N LEU A 189 14.49 11.53 56.15
CA LEU A 189 13.50 10.51 55.94
C LEU A 189 14.17 9.27 56.51
N ALA A 190 13.73 8.84 57.70
CA ALA A 190 13.94 7.48 58.12
C ALA A 190 13.44 6.66 56.95
N PHE A 191 14.36 6.26 56.06
CA PHE A 191 14.27 5.00 55.37
C PHE A 191 14.37 4.01 56.52
N GLU A 192 13.24 3.84 57.18
CA GLU A 192 12.95 2.75 58.06
C GLU A 192 13.57 1.53 57.38
N ASP A 193 14.45 0.84 58.11
CA ASP A 193 15.16 -0.37 57.73
C ASP A 193 14.14 -1.52 57.58
N GLY A 194 13.23 -1.30 56.63
CA GLY A 194 11.97 -1.95 56.42
C GLY A 194 11.99 -2.52 55.02
N LYS A 195 12.74 -3.62 54.92
CA LYS A 195 12.86 -4.53 53.77
C LYS A 195 13.86 -4.04 52.72
N SER A 196 15.09 -4.53 52.87
CA SER A 196 15.88 -4.94 51.71
C SER A 196 14.94 -5.54 50.67
N PHE A 197 14.89 -4.96 49.48
CA PHE A 197 14.16 -5.54 48.36
C PHE A 197 14.71 -6.95 48.12
N GLU A 198 14.05 -7.96 48.71
CA GLU A 198 14.32 -9.35 48.42
C GLU A 198 14.03 -9.51 46.92
N ARG A 199 15.09 -9.58 46.12
CA ARG A 199 15.00 -10.12 44.78
C ARG A 199 14.47 -11.53 44.95
N SER A 200 13.18 -11.72 44.68
CA SER A 200 12.56 -13.03 44.74
C SER A 200 13.39 -13.98 43.87
N SER A 201 14.12 -14.88 44.50
CA SER A 201 14.84 -15.99 43.86
C SER A 201 13.88 -17.07 43.32
N LYS A 202 12.58 -16.75 43.27
CA LYS A 202 11.55 -17.53 42.62
C LYS A 202 11.84 -17.58 41.12
N LYS A 203 12.56 -18.65 40.74
CA LYS A 203 12.58 -19.19 39.38
C LYS A 203 11.14 -19.20 38.87
N ARG A 204 10.84 -18.37 37.87
CA ARG A 204 9.54 -18.43 37.19
C ARG A 204 9.47 -19.82 36.52
N PRO A 205 8.50 -20.66 36.86
CA PRO A 205 8.40 -21.99 36.25
C PRO A 205 8.22 -21.81 34.73
N GLY A 206 9.12 -22.40 33.95
CA GLY A 206 9.06 -22.39 32.47
C GLY A 206 10.01 -21.41 31.76
N VAL A 207 10.92 -20.71 32.43
CA VAL A 207 11.89 -19.80 31.78
C VAL A 207 13.33 -20.12 32.22
N ALA A 208 14.24 -20.32 31.25
CA ALA A 208 15.64 -20.63 31.52
C ALA A 208 16.42 -19.39 32.04
N PRO A 209 17.42 -19.55 32.93
CA PRO A 209 18.27 -18.45 33.37
C PRO A 209 19.00 -17.82 32.18
N GLY A 210 18.66 -16.57 31.84
CA GLY A 210 19.25 -15.83 30.71
C GLY A 210 18.28 -15.47 29.57
N ASP A 211 17.05 -15.98 29.60
CA ASP A 211 16.04 -15.63 28.59
C ASP A 211 15.40 -14.26 28.85
N ARG A 212 15.76 -13.27 28.03
CA ARG A 212 15.21 -11.90 28.08
C ARG A 212 13.85 -11.75 27.37
N SER A 213 13.31 -12.81 26.77
CA SER A 213 12.05 -12.77 26.00
C SER A 213 10.77 -12.91 26.85
N GLY A 214 10.90 -13.01 28.18
CA GLY A 214 9.77 -12.97 29.11
C GLY A 214 8.75 -14.10 28.92
N GLY A 215 9.14 -15.24 28.33
CA GLY A 215 8.25 -16.36 28.07
C GLY A 215 7.24 -16.15 26.94
N LYS A 216 7.39 -15.10 26.11
CA LYS A 216 6.48 -14.79 25.00
C LYS A 216 6.98 -15.21 23.61
N ALA A 217 7.93 -16.13 23.53
CA ALA A 217 8.30 -16.76 22.26
C ALA A 217 7.51 -18.05 22.02
N LYS A 218 6.20 -17.92 21.73
CA LYS A 218 5.35 -18.79 20.89
C LYS A 218 3.86 -18.66 21.23
N GLN A 219 3.28 -17.53 20.86
CA GLN A 219 1.88 -17.51 20.45
C GLN A 219 1.80 -16.65 19.20
N GLY A 220 1.76 -17.31 18.05
CA GLY A 220 1.68 -16.64 16.75
C GLY A 220 1.86 -17.62 15.61
N GLY A 221 0.75 -18.20 15.15
CA GLY A 221 0.64 -18.73 13.78
C GLY A 221 0.50 -20.26 13.68
N GLY A 222 -0.73 -20.73 13.44
CA GLY A 222 -0.96 -22.01 12.78
C GLY A 222 -1.95 -22.97 13.46
N LYS A 223 -3.21 -22.55 13.68
CA LYS A 223 -4.32 -23.51 13.66
C LYS A 223 -4.46 -24.00 12.22
N GLY A 224 -3.97 -25.20 11.94
CA GLY A 224 -4.09 -25.81 10.62
C GLY A 224 -3.57 -27.23 10.62
N LYS A 225 -4.52 -28.17 10.66
CA LYS A 225 -4.41 -29.59 10.30
C LYS A 225 -3.74 -30.51 11.32
N LYS A 226 -4.61 -31.19 12.08
CA LYS A 226 -4.47 -32.61 12.42
C LYS A 226 -4.26 -33.38 11.10
N GLY A 227 -3.25 -34.25 11.06
CA GLY A 227 -3.01 -35.13 9.92
C GLY A 227 -1.63 -35.76 9.99
N PHE A 228 -1.59 -36.98 10.50
CA PHE A 228 -0.70 -38.08 10.13
C PHE A 228 0.53 -37.73 9.26
N ASP A 229 1.70 -37.62 9.88
CA ASP A 229 3.01 -38.11 9.40
C ASP A 229 4.14 -37.42 10.17
N LYS A 230 4.39 -37.91 11.38
CA LYS A 230 5.53 -37.50 12.19
C LYS A 230 6.70 -38.43 11.91
N LYS A 231 7.14 -38.54 10.65
CA LYS A 231 8.49 -39.03 10.37
C LYS A 231 9.47 -38.00 10.92
N ARG A 232 10.05 -38.36 12.07
CA ARG A 232 11.14 -37.62 12.72
C ARG A 232 12.19 -37.38 11.64
N LYS A 233 12.50 -36.11 11.33
CA LYS A 233 13.62 -35.78 10.45
C LYS A 233 14.86 -36.42 11.03
N ASP A 234 15.42 -37.34 10.26
CA ASP A 234 16.52 -38.21 10.65
C ASP A 234 17.74 -37.39 11.05
N ARG A 235 18.60 -37.97 11.89
CA ARG A 235 19.77 -37.29 12.47
C ARG A 235 20.66 -36.72 11.35
N ASP A 236 20.74 -37.44 10.23
CA ASP A 236 21.49 -37.08 9.02
C ASP A 236 20.99 -35.79 8.34
N TYR A 237 19.68 -35.51 8.36
CA TYR A 237 19.13 -34.25 7.84
C TYR A 237 19.49 -33.05 8.73
N ARG A 238 19.61 -33.29 10.04
CA ARG A 238 20.02 -32.24 10.98
C ARG A 238 21.53 -32.00 10.93
N ASP A 239 22.32 -33.06 10.75
CA ASP A 239 23.77 -32.96 10.67
C ASP A 239 24.25 -32.37 9.34
N SER A 240 23.58 -32.66 8.23
CA SER A 240 23.84 -31.98 6.94
C SER A 240 23.50 -30.48 6.97
N LYS A 241 22.42 -30.11 7.66
CA LYS A 241 21.97 -28.71 7.73
C LYS A 241 22.73 -27.88 8.76
N PHE A 242 23.15 -28.48 9.87
CA PHE A 242 23.71 -27.74 11.01
C PHE A 242 25.14 -28.17 11.43
N GLY A 243 25.67 -29.24 10.85
CA GLY A 243 26.96 -29.86 11.21
C GLY A 243 26.88 -30.65 12.51
N PHE A 244 27.71 -31.70 12.63
CA PHE A 244 27.79 -32.54 13.83
C PHE A 244 28.18 -31.69 15.05
N GLY A 245 27.39 -31.79 16.12
CA GLY A 245 27.41 -30.87 17.26
C GLY A 245 28.79 -30.68 17.91
N GLY A 246 29.30 -29.44 17.84
CA GLY A 246 30.51 -28.95 18.49
C GLY A 246 30.62 -27.42 18.37
N LYS A 247 31.50 -26.77 19.15
CA LYS A 247 31.73 -25.30 19.11
C LYS A 247 31.91 -24.86 17.66
N LYS A 248 30.96 -24.07 17.16
CA LYS A 248 30.91 -23.61 15.76
C LYS A 248 32.17 -22.80 15.45
N GLY A 249 33.13 -23.44 14.78
CA GLY A 249 34.26 -22.74 14.16
C GLY A 249 33.73 -21.65 13.24
N LEU A 250 34.43 -20.52 13.21
CA LEU A 250 34.06 -19.26 12.59
C LEU A 250 33.96 -19.32 11.05
N LYS A 251 33.19 -20.27 10.49
CA LYS A 251 32.97 -20.48 9.04
C LYS A 251 32.10 -19.39 8.38
N LYS A 252 31.91 -18.25 9.05
CA LYS A 252 31.29 -17.04 8.51
C LYS A 252 32.20 -15.83 8.69
N GLN A 253 33.50 -16.03 8.55
CA GLN A 253 34.43 -14.94 8.27
C GLN A 253 34.74 -14.96 6.78
N ASN A 254 34.58 -13.81 6.13
CA ASN A 254 35.00 -13.63 4.75
C ASN A 254 36.53 -13.67 4.72
N THR A 255 37.11 -14.73 4.16
CA THR A 255 38.55 -14.79 3.86
C THR A 255 38.78 -14.13 2.49
N SER A 256 39.97 -13.57 2.26
CA SER A 256 40.32 -12.85 1.01
C SER A 256 40.11 -13.68 -0.25
N GLU A 257 40.12 -15.01 -0.13
CA GLU A 257 39.88 -15.95 -1.24
C GLU A 257 38.40 -16.03 -1.66
N THR A 258 37.47 -15.71 -0.76
CA THR A 258 36.02 -15.81 -1.02
C THR A 258 35.42 -14.59 -1.74
N THR A 259 36.21 -13.55 -2.00
CA THR A 259 35.72 -12.32 -2.64
C THR A 259 35.55 -12.46 -4.17
N ASN A 260 36.17 -13.47 -4.78
CA ASN A 260 36.22 -13.65 -6.23
C ASN A 260 35.73 -15.03 -6.73
N ASP A 261 35.02 -15.82 -5.91
CA ASP A 261 34.48 -17.11 -6.36
C ASP A 261 33.10 -16.95 -7.03
N PHE A 262 33.10 -16.86 -8.36
CA PHE A 262 31.89 -16.77 -9.19
C PHE A 262 31.40 -18.12 -9.74
N ARG A 263 31.95 -19.25 -9.26
CA ARG A 263 31.64 -20.60 -9.81
C ARG A 263 30.19 -21.04 -9.57
N ALA A 264 29.47 -20.41 -8.65
CA ALA A 264 28.05 -20.66 -8.39
C ALA A 264 27.10 -19.98 -9.39
N PHE A 265 27.60 -19.12 -10.29
CA PHE A 265 26.79 -18.46 -11.31
C PHE A 265 26.68 -19.33 -12.56
N ASN A 266 25.73 -20.27 -12.57
CA ASN A 266 25.40 -21.06 -13.75
C ASN A 266 24.92 -20.14 -14.90
N LYS A 267 25.72 -20.03 -15.97
CA LYS A 267 25.26 -19.56 -17.29
C LYS A 267 24.38 -20.64 -17.91
N SER A 268 23.07 -20.45 -17.91
CA SER A 268 22.15 -21.27 -18.68
C SER A 268 22.44 -21.15 -20.19
N ASN A 269 22.60 -22.31 -20.83
CA ASN A 269 22.86 -22.50 -22.26
C ASN A 269 21.85 -21.76 -23.16
N PHE A 270 22.30 -20.72 -23.87
CA PHE A 270 21.60 -20.20 -25.05
C PHE A 270 22.00 -21.05 -26.26
N ARG A 271 21.08 -21.89 -26.74
CA ARG A 271 21.24 -22.67 -27.97
C ARG A 271 21.10 -21.71 -29.17
N MET A 272 22.19 -21.40 -29.86
CA MET A 272 22.12 -20.70 -31.16
C MET A 272 21.46 -21.61 -32.20
N GLN A 273 20.35 -21.15 -32.78
CA GLN A 273 19.76 -21.79 -33.96
C GLN A 273 20.64 -21.53 -35.18
N LYS A 274 21.02 -22.62 -35.86
CA LYS A 274 21.73 -22.62 -37.15
C LYS A 274 20.81 -22.04 -38.23
N LYS A 275 21.27 -20.99 -38.92
CA LYS A 275 20.67 -20.51 -40.17
C LYS A 275 20.66 -21.63 -41.22
N GLN A 276 19.50 -21.93 -41.79
CA GLN A 276 19.37 -22.70 -43.03
C GLN A 276 19.78 -21.81 -44.20
N LYS A 277 20.56 -22.39 -45.13
CA LYS A 277 20.78 -21.85 -46.48
C LYS A 277 19.56 -22.20 -47.34
N VAL A 278 18.96 -21.21 -48.01
CA VAL A 278 18.90 -21.04 -49.47
C VAL A 278 18.80 -19.54 -49.73
#